data_AF-A0A3E0WZR9-F1
#
_entry.id   AF-A0A3E0WZR9-F1
#
_cell.length_a   1.000
_cell.length_b   1.000
_cell.length_c   1.000
_cell.angle_alpha   90.00
_cell.angle_beta   90.00
_cell.angle_gamma   90.00
#
_symmetry.space_group_name_H-M   'P 1'
#
loop_
_entity.id
_entity.type
_entity.pdbx_description
1 polymer ?
#
loop_
_entity_poly.entity_id
_entity_poly.type
_entity_poly.pdbx_seq_one_letter_code
_entity_poly.pdbx_strand_id
1 'polypeptide(L)'
;MKKFVLAVLLLLAPGLSGAAGPQGDLMSARVNVNDNASLQRGANLFVNYCMSCHSAEFMRFGRVAQDLGLSEDLVEKYLIFTDAQIGDTMLNAMDPELSEGWFGAAPPDLSLTARVRSADWIYTFLNSFYRDEESAVGVNNLIFSDLSMPHPLWELQGMPEPVYEEVQVGDEARLEIVGTRVEEGSGLMTEAEYRQATQDLTNFMVYISEPIRAERERLGVRVILFLLVFLFVAYLLKKEYWKDVH
;
A
#
# COMPACT_ATOMS: atom_id res chain seq x y z
N MET A 1 -34.89 13.16 25.58
CA MET A 1 -34.93 12.14 24.51
C MET A 1 -34.54 12.71 23.14
N LYS A 2 -35.26 13.70 22.58
CA LYS A 2 -34.93 14.29 21.26
C LYS A 2 -33.48 14.82 21.14
N LYS A 3 -32.96 15.51 22.16
CA LYS A 3 -31.58 16.04 22.18
C LYS A 3 -30.48 14.95 22.28
N PHE A 4 -30.80 13.81 22.89
CA PHE A 4 -29.85 12.69 23.06
C PHE A 4 -29.78 11.84 21.80
N VAL A 5 -30.93 11.61 21.14
CA VAL A 5 -31.01 10.97 19.81
C VAL A 5 -30.28 11.82 18.76
N LEU A 6 -30.41 13.15 18.82
CA LEU A 6 -29.69 14.07 17.94
C LEU A 6 -28.17 14.01 18.17
N ALA A 7 -27.71 13.94 19.41
CA ALA A 7 -26.28 13.83 19.73
C ALA A 7 -25.67 12.49 19.29
N VAL A 8 -26.41 11.38 19.43
CA VAL A 8 -25.99 10.06 18.94
C VAL A 8 -25.97 10.01 17.39
N LEU A 9 -26.94 10.65 16.73
CA LEU A 9 -26.94 10.81 15.27
C LEU A 9 -25.78 11.67 14.76
N LEU A 10 -25.38 12.71 15.50
CA LEU A 10 -24.20 13.52 15.18
C LEU A 10 -22.87 12.79 15.45
N LEU A 11 -22.83 11.83 16.38
CA LEU A 11 -21.66 10.97 16.63
C LEU A 11 -21.54 9.82 15.64
N LEU A 12 -22.65 9.40 15.02
CA LEU A 12 -22.71 8.38 13.95
C LEU A 12 -22.58 8.98 12.54
N ALA A 13 -22.58 10.31 12.41
CA ALA A 13 -22.20 10.94 11.17
C ALA A 13 -20.71 10.66 10.94
N PRO A 14 -20.31 9.91 9.90
CA PRO A 14 -18.91 9.79 9.57
C PRO A 14 -18.41 11.21 9.32
N GLY A 15 -17.47 11.67 10.15
CA GLY A 15 -16.75 12.89 9.88
C GLY A 15 -16.10 12.70 8.52
N LEU A 16 -16.64 13.35 7.49
CA LEU A 16 -16.01 13.52 6.20
C LEU A 16 -14.82 14.46 6.41
N SER A 17 -13.82 13.99 7.14
CA SER A 17 -12.48 14.56 7.14
C SER A 17 -11.83 14.10 5.86
N GLY A 18 -12.18 14.77 4.75
CA GLY A 18 -11.36 14.76 3.55
C GLY A 18 -10.05 15.44 3.90
N ALA A 19 -9.07 14.66 4.37
CA ALA A 19 -7.69 15.09 4.44
C ALA A 19 -7.13 15.08 3.00
N ALA A 20 -7.60 16.03 2.18
CA ALA A 20 -6.99 16.35 0.91
C ALA A 20 -5.70 17.13 1.22
N GLY A 21 -4.65 16.40 1.59
CA GLY A 21 -3.30 16.91 1.41
C GLY A 21 -3.02 17.08 -0.10
N PRO A 22 -2.03 17.87 -0.50
CA PRO A 22 -1.61 18.02 -1.89
C PRO A 22 -0.90 16.73 -2.33
N GLN A 23 -1.67 15.68 -2.55
CA GLN A 23 -1.28 14.55 -3.37
C GLN A 23 -1.90 14.84 -4.72
N GLY A 24 -1.10 14.85 -5.80
CA GLY A 24 -1.61 14.99 -7.17
C GLY A 24 -2.67 13.92 -7.49
N ASP A 25 -3.16 13.87 -8.72
CA ASP A 25 -4.14 12.85 -9.13
C ASP A 25 -3.55 11.42 -9.01
N LEU A 26 -3.64 10.84 -7.82
CA LEU A 26 -3.19 9.49 -7.51
C LEU A 26 -4.25 8.50 -8.00
N MET A 27 -3.76 7.40 -8.57
CA MET A 27 -4.57 6.26 -8.93
C MET A 27 -5.08 5.57 -7.65
N SER A 28 -6.38 5.28 -7.60
CA SER A 28 -6.93 4.53 -6.46
C SER A 28 -6.55 3.06 -6.54
N ALA A 29 -5.81 2.58 -5.53
CA ALA A 29 -5.38 1.20 -5.39
C ALA A 29 -6.53 0.25 -5.05
N ARG A 30 -7.64 0.75 -4.49
CA ARG A 30 -8.80 -0.07 -4.06
C ARG A 30 -8.40 -1.34 -3.28
N VAL A 31 -7.53 -1.16 -2.28
CA VAL A 31 -6.99 -2.28 -1.48
C VAL A 31 -8.06 -2.95 -0.61
N ASN A 32 -7.97 -4.27 -0.48
CA ASN A 32 -8.81 -5.07 0.40
C ASN A 32 -7.96 -6.09 1.16
N VAL A 33 -7.63 -5.76 2.41
CA VAL A 33 -6.81 -6.63 3.29
C VAL A 33 -7.53 -7.91 3.73
N ASN A 34 -8.79 -8.11 3.35
CA ASN A 34 -9.53 -9.36 3.59
C ASN A 34 -9.51 -10.31 2.37
N ASP A 35 -8.93 -9.88 1.24
CA ASP A 35 -8.78 -10.72 0.06
C ASP A 35 -7.47 -11.51 0.12
N ASN A 36 -7.53 -12.69 0.73
CA ASN A 36 -6.35 -13.56 0.88
C ASN A 36 -5.75 -13.97 -0.48
N ALA A 37 -6.54 -14.12 -1.54
CA ALA A 37 -6.00 -14.49 -2.84
C ALA A 37 -5.16 -13.36 -3.44
N SER A 38 -5.62 -12.10 -3.29
CA SER A 38 -4.84 -10.91 -3.63
C SER A 38 -3.57 -10.81 -2.80
N LEU A 39 -3.67 -11.01 -1.48
CA LEU A 39 -2.50 -10.97 -0.59
C LEU A 39 -1.46 -12.05 -0.93
N GLN A 40 -1.89 -13.26 -1.30
CA GLN A 40 -0.99 -14.34 -1.72
C GLN A 40 -0.26 -14.02 -3.02
N ARG A 41 -0.94 -13.47 -4.03
CA ARG A 41 -0.31 -13.02 -5.28
C ARG A 41 0.65 -11.85 -5.02
N GLY A 42 0.25 -10.90 -4.18
CA GLY A 42 1.08 -9.78 -3.77
C GLY A 42 2.33 -10.21 -2.98
N ALA A 43 2.21 -11.20 -2.10
CA ALA A 43 3.33 -11.79 -1.38
C ALA A 43 4.34 -12.42 -2.35
N ASN A 44 3.84 -13.18 -3.34
CA ASN A 44 4.69 -13.75 -4.37
C ASN A 44 5.43 -12.66 -5.17
N LEU A 45 4.75 -11.61 -5.61
CA LEU A 45 5.37 -10.49 -6.31
C LEU A 45 6.41 -9.77 -5.45
N PHE A 46 6.09 -9.51 -4.18
CA PHE A 46 7.00 -8.82 -3.25
C PHE A 46 8.30 -9.61 -3.06
N VAL A 47 8.22 -10.91 -2.78
CA VAL A 47 9.42 -11.74 -2.59
C VAL A 47 10.23 -11.83 -3.88
N ASN A 48 9.59 -12.02 -5.04
CA ASN A 48 10.32 -12.29 -6.28
C ASN A 48 10.88 -11.04 -6.95
N TYR A 49 10.29 -9.85 -6.73
CA TYR A 49 10.71 -8.62 -7.42
C TYR A 49 11.20 -7.51 -6.49
N CYS A 50 10.77 -7.48 -5.23
CA CYS A 50 11.12 -6.39 -4.31
C CYS A 50 12.20 -6.83 -3.31
N MET A 51 12.13 -8.06 -2.80
CA MET A 51 13.00 -8.53 -1.72
C MET A 51 14.47 -8.73 -2.09
N SER A 52 14.83 -8.67 -3.37
CA SER A 52 16.23 -8.63 -3.78
C SER A 52 16.92 -7.33 -3.34
N CYS A 53 16.17 -6.22 -3.32
CA CYS A 53 16.69 -4.88 -2.97
C CYS A 53 16.11 -4.34 -1.67
N HIS A 54 14.90 -4.74 -1.26
CA HIS A 54 14.20 -4.20 -0.11
C HIS A 54 13.93 -5.26 0.96
N SER A 55 13.91 -4.84 2.22
CA SER A 55 13.46 -5.70 3.33
C SER A 55 12.01 -5.39 3.70
N ALA A 56 11.39 -6.31 4.43
CA ALA A 56 10.25 -6.06 5.29
C ALA A 56 10.61 -6.55 6.71
N GLU A 57 11.58 -5.88 7.33
CA GLU A 57 12.25 -6.31 8.56
C GLU A 57 11.31 -6.51 9.77
N PHE A 58 10.15 -5.84 9.79
CA PHE A 58 9.16 -6.01 10.86
C PHE A 58 8.19 -7.18 10.64
N MET A 59 8.27 -7.84 9.47
CA MET A 59 7.43 -8.98 9.14
C MET A 59 8.18 -10.30 9.21
N ARG A 60 7.54 -11.32 9.78
CA ARG A 60 8.03 -12.70 9.81
C ARG A 60 7.31 -13.56 8.78
N PHE A 61 8.03 -14.48 8.14
CA PHE A 61 7.45 -15.39 7.15
C PHE A 61 6.29 -16.22 7.73
N GLY A 62 6.42 -16.72 8.96
CA GLY A 62 5.39 -17.50 9.62
C GLY A 62 4.11 -16.71 9.92
N ARG A 63 4.23 -15.38 10.14
CA ARG A 63 3.05 -14.53 10.29
C ARG A 63 2.32 -14.36 8.95
N VAL A 64 3.07 -14.16 7.86
CA VAL A 64 2.53 -14.13 6.50
C VAL A 64 1.83 -15.45 6.20
N ALA A 65 2.44 -16.59 6.54
CA ALA A 65 1.86 -17.92 6.35
C ALA A 65 0.49 -18.04 7.04
N GLN A 66 0.45 -17.73 8.34
CA GLN A 66 -0.75 -17.83 9.16
C GLN A 66 -1.87 -16.91 8.67
N ASP A 67 -1.57 -15.63 8.45
CA ASP A 67 -2.60 -14.63 8.11
C ASP A 67 -3.18 -14.84 6.71
N LEU A 68 -2.34 -15.25 5.75
CA LEU A 68 -2.77 -15.49 4.37
C LEU A 68 -3.34 -16.90 4.17
N GLY A 69 -3.33 -17.75 5.19
CA GLY A 69 -3.84 -19.13 5.10
C GLY A 69 -2.98 -20.03 4.22
N LEU A 70 -1.66 -19.83 4.21
CA LEU A 70 -0.68 -20.66 3.52
C LEU A 70 -0.11 -21.70 4.48
N SER A 71 0.20 -22.90 3.99
CA SER A 71 0.99 -23.85 4.78
C SER A 71 2.45 -23.39 4.85
N GLU A 72 3.12 -23.69 5.95
CA GLU A 72 4.54 -23.36 6.14
C GLU A 72 5.39 -23.96 5.00
N ASP A 73 5.14 -25.22 4.61
CA ASP A 73 5.81 -25.88 3.48
C ASP A 73 5.73 -25.09 2.16
N LEU A 74 4.60 -24.41 1.90
CA LEU A 74 4.43 -23.61 0.68
C LEU A 74 5.20 -22.29 0.77
N VAL A 75 5.23 -21.68 1.96
CA VAL A 75 6.00 -20.46 2.21
C VAL A 75 7.50 -20.74 2.11
N GLU A 76 7.97 -21.79 2.76
CA GLU A 76 9.38 -22.22 2.68
C GLU A 76 9.78 -22.53 1.23
N LYS A 77 8.90 -23.18 0.46
CA LYS A 77 9.20 -23.56 -0.92
C LYS A 77 9.17 -22.39 -1.92
N TYR A 78 8.23 -21.46 -1.77
CA TYR A 78 7.94 -20.45 -2.80
C TYR A 78 8.22 -19.00 -2.40
N LEU A 79 8.44 -18.72 -1.11
CA LEU A 79 8.67 -17.37 -0.59
C LEU A 79 10.00 -17.25 0.17
N ILE A 80 10.68 -18.34 0.49
CA ILE A 80 11.99 -18.33 1.15
C ILE A 80 13.03 -18.94 0.20
N PHE A 81 13.87 -18.10 -0.40
CA PHE A 81 14.92 -18.53 -1.34
C PHE A 81 16.33 -18.48 -0.72
N THR A 82 16.42 -18.18 0.57
CA THR A 82 17.66 -18.05 1.33
C THR A 82 17.70 -19.10 2.45
N ASP A 83 18.74 -19.05 3.30
CA ASP A 83 18.84 -19.89 4.49
C ASP A 83 17.94 -19.44 5.65
N ALA A 84 17.05 -18.47 5.42
CA ALA A 84 16.10 -18.00 6.43
C ALA A 84 15.10 -19.11 6.79
N GLN A 85 14.60 -19.06 8.03
CA GLN A 85 13.60 -19.99 8.54
C GLN A 85 12.21 -19.35 8.54
N ILE A 86 11.16 -20.16 8.63
CA ILE A 86 9.78 -19.67 8.73
C ILE A 86 9.59 -18.69 9.91
N GLY A 87 10.36 -18.85 10.98
CA GLY A 87 10.33 -17.97 12.13
C GLY A 87 11.01 -16.61 11.90
N ASP A 88 11.86 -16.48 10.88
CA ASP A 88 12.69 -15.29 10.67
C ASP A 88 11.94 -14.14 10.02
N THR A 89 12.55 -12.96 10.12
CA THR A 89 12.06 -11.75 9.46
C THR A 89 12.43 -11.74 7.98
N MET A 90 11.66 -10.99 7.19
CA MET A 90 11.83 -10.89 5.75
C MET A 90 12.96 -9.92 5.40
N LEU A 91 14.20 -10.39 5.53
CA LEU A 91 15.40 -9.61 5.22
C LEU A 91 15.91 -9.92 3.81
N ASN A 92 16.44 -8.89 3.15
CA ASN A 92 17.24 -9.04 1.94
C ASN A 92 18.71 -9.34 2.28
N ALA A 93 19.50 -9.66 1.24
CA ALA A 93 20.95 -9.84 1.37
C ALA A 93 21.75 -8.60 0.89
N MET A 94 21.07 -7.48 0.65
CA MET A 94 21.67 -6.28 0.08
C MET A 94 22.44 -5.51 1.16
N ASP A 95 23.74 -5.28 0.96
CA ASP A 95 24.54 -4.44 1.85
C ASP A 95 24.21 -2.95 1.64
N PRO A 96 23.85 -2.19 2.69
CA PRO A 96 23.49 -0.78 2.54
C PRO A 96 24.59 0.11 1.97
N GLU A 97 25.86 -0.11 2.35
CA GLU A 97 26.98 0.73 1.91
C GLU A 97 27.31 0.47 0.43
N LEU A 98 27.32 -0.81 0.03
CA LEU A 98 27.52 -1.17 -1.38
C LEU A 98 26.38 -0.69 -2.27
N SER A 99 25.13 -0.84 -1.82
CA SER A 99 23.96 -0.42 -2.59
C SER A 99 23.86 1.11 -2.72
N GLU A 100 24.23 1.88 -1.70
CA GLU A 100 24.38 3.32 -1.82
C GLU A 100 25.44 3.69 -2.86
N GLY A 101 26.57 2.98 -2.89
CA GLY A 101 27.60 3.17 -3.91
C GLY A 101 27.14 2.87 -5.35
N TRP A 102 26.23 1.91 -5.55
CA TRP A 102 25.73 1.53 -6.87
C TRP A 102 24.57 2.38 -7.37
N PHE A 103 23.63 2.73 -6.48
CA PHE A 103 22.38 3.41 -6.85
C PHE A 103 22.33 4.89 -6.43
N GLY A 104 23.29 5.34 -5.62
CA GLY A 104 23.32 6.69 -5.04
C GLY A 104 22.50 6.83 -3.74
N ALA A 105 21.73 5.81 -3.36
CA ALA A 105 21.01 5.72 -2.10
C ALA A 105 20.79 4.26 -1.73
N ALA A 106 20.88 3.93 -0.44
CA ALA A 106 20.52 2.61 0.06
C ALA A 106 19.00 2.38 -0.10
N PRO A 107 18.57 1.20 -0.60
CA PRO A 107 17.15 0.87 -0.68
C PRO A 107 16.50 0.90 0.71
N PRO A 108 15.36 1.60 0.89
CA PRO A 108 14.68 1.64 2.17
C PRO A 108 14.00 0.31 2.52
N ASP A 109 13.81 0.06 3.82
CA ASP A 109 12.90 -0.97 4.28
C ASP A 109 11.44 -0.61 3.92
N LEU A 110 10.68 -1.62 3.48
CA LEU A 110 9.31 -1.44 3.00
C LEU A 110 8.23 -1.83 4.01
N SER A 111 8.60 -2.23 5.24
CA SER A 111 7.66 -2.72 6.25
C SER A 111 6.53 -1.73 6.54
N LEU A 112 6.78 -0.42 6.47
CA LEU A 112 5.81 0.63 6.84
C LEU A 112 5.51 1.62 5.71
N THR A 113 5.96 1.34 4.48
CA THR A 113 5.83 2.29 3.36
C THR A 113 4.38 2.70 3.11
N ALA A 114 3.42 1.76 3.21
CA ALA A 114 2.02 2.06 3.00
C ALA A 114 1.42 2.97 4.09
N ARG A 115 2.01 2.99 5.29
CA ARG A 115 1.60 3.89 6.38
C ARG A 115 2.21 5.29 6.25
N VAL A 116 3.39 5.39 5.63
CA VAL A 116 4.07 6.67 5.39
C VAL A 116 3.54 7.37 4.12
N ARG A 117 3.29 6.62 3.05
CA ARG A 117 2.96 7.18 1.73
C ARG A 117 1.52 6.99 1.28
N SER A 118 0.74 6.10 1.91
CA SER A 118 -0.58 5.60 1.47
C SER A 118 -0.52 4.49 0.40
N ALA A 119 -1.62 3.75 0.27
CA ALA A 119 -1.77 2.71 -0.75
C ALA A 119 -1.84 3.29 -2.17
N ASP A 120 -2.57 4.39 -2.35
CA ASP A 120 -2.76 5.03 -3.66
C ASP A 120 -1.43 5.58 -4.20
N TRP A 121 -0.54 6.06 -3.32
CA TRP A 121 0.80 6.48 -3.72
C TRP A 121 1.64 5.30 -4.22
N ILE A 122 1.66 4.17 -3.51
CA ILE A 122 2.42 2.97 -3.92
C ILE A 122 1.91 2.46 -5.27
N TYR A 123 0.58 2.35 -5.40
CA TYR A 123 -0.03 1.86 -6.64
C TYR A 123 0.26 2.79 -7.81
N THR A 124 0.16 4.10 -7.60
CA THR A 124 0.51 5.08 -8.64
C THR A 124 1.98 4.99 -8.99
N PHE A 125 2.87 4.96 -8.00
CA PHE A 125 4.32 4.84 -8.17
C PHE A 125 4.70 3.64 -9.05
N LEU A 126 4.14 2.47 -8.79
CA LEU A 126 4.40 1.25 -9.58
C LEU A 126 3.87 1.34 -11.02
N ASN A 127 2.91 2.23 -11.30
CA ASN A 127 2.28 2.39 -12.61
C ASN A 127 2.74 3.66 -13.36
N SER A 128 3.70 4.41 -12.82
CA SER A 128 4.12 5.72 -13.36
C SER A 128 5.60 5.81 -13.72
N PHE A 129 6.28 4.67 -13.90
CA PHE A 129 7.63 4.63 -14.47
C PHE A 129 7.61 5.01 -15.94
N TYR A 130 8.69 5.63 -16.42
CA TYR A 130 8.95 5.87 -17.83
C TYR A 130 10.45 5.84 -18.12
N ARG A 131 10.82 5.57 -19.38
CA ARG A 131 12.19 5.62 -19.87
C ARG A 131 12.72 7.04 -19.80
N ASP A 132 13.89 7.19 -19.20
CA ASP A 132 14.62 8.45 -19.12
C ASP A 132 16.12 8.14 -19.22
N GLU A 133 16.69 8.31 -20.41
CA GLU A 133 18.10 7.98 -20.67
C GLU A 133 19.06 8.95 -19.96
N GLU A 134 18.59 10.10 -19.50
CA GLU A 134 19.40 11.06 -18.73
C GLU A 134 19.47 10.69 -17.25
N SER A 135 18.51 9.92 -16.75
CA SER A 135 18.51 9.42 -15.38
C SER A 135 19.62 8.39 -15.12
N ALA A 136 20.10 8.32 -13.88
CA ALA A 136 21.18 7.42 -13.49
C ALA A 136 20.86 5.93 -13.69
N VAL A 137 19.57 5.56 -13.67
CA VAL A 137 19.09 4.17 -13.78
C VAL A 137 18.32 3.91 -15.09
N GLY A 138 18.34 4.86 -16.03
CA GLY A 138 17.66 4.77 -17.34
C GLY A 138 16.13 4.88 -17.27
N VAL A 139 15.57 5.12 -16.09
CA VAL A 139 14.13 5.32 -15.83
C VAL A 139 13.89 6.43 -14.83
N ASN A 140 12.72 7.05 -14.93
CA ASN A 140 12.25 8.03 -13.98
C ASN A 140 10.75 7.80 -13.69
N ASN A 141 10.14 8.62 -12.84
CA ASN A 141 8.75 8.41 -12.39
C ASN A 141 7.97 9.71 -12.26
N LEU A 142 6.69 9.68 -12.67
CA LEU A 142 5.85 10.89 -12.71
C LEU A 142 5.56 11.49 -11.32
N ILE A 143 5.54 10.69 -10.26
CA ILE A 143 5.20 11.16 -8.91
C ILE A 143 6.38 11.19 -7.94
N PHE A 144 7.55 10.72 -8.39
CA PHE A 144 8.77 10.70 -7.61
C PHE A 144 9.99 10.83 -8.54
N SER A 145 10.34 12.06 -8.87
CA SER A 145 11.42 12.36 -9.81
C SER A 145 12.80 12.00 -9.25
N ASP A 146 13.74 11.74 -10.15
CA ASP A 146 15.17 11.57 -9.87
C ASP A 146 15.44 10.41 -8.90
N LEU A 147 14.66 9.34 -9.05
CA LEU A 147 14.78 8.16 -8.20
C LEU A 147 16.01 7.31 -8.55
N SER A 148 16.58 6.70 -7.51
CA SER A 148 17.74 5.79 -7.61
C SER A 148 17.35 4.34 -7.92
N MET A 149 16.06 4.05 -8.12
CA MET A 149 15.54 2.70 -8.22
C MET A 149 15.23 2.34 -9.68
N PRO A 150 15.77 1.26 -10.26
CA PRO A 150 15.33 0.81 -11.58
C PRO A 150 13.84 0.42 -11.54
N HIS A 151 13.20 0.27 -12.70
CA HIS A 151 11.82 -0.20 -12.75
C HIS A 151 11.79 -1.72 -12.45
N PRO A 152 11.31 -2.18 -11.28
CA PRO A 152 11.51 -3.57 -10.87
C PRO A 152 10.60 -4.56 -11.62
N LEU A 153 9.53 -4.08 -12.26
CA LEU A 153 8.53 -4.91 -12.92
C LEU A 153 8.51 -4.71 -14.45
N TRP A 154 9.59 -4.17 -15.03
CA TRP A 154 9.65 -3.84 -16.46
C TRP A 154 9.43 -5.06 -17.36
N GLU A 155 9.86 -6.26 -16.95
CA GLU A 155 9.60 -7.51 -17.70
C GLU A 155 8.11 -7.86 -17.73
N LEU A 156 7.37 -7.53 -16.65
CA LEU A 156 5.93 -7.75 -16.57
C LEU A 156 5.17 -6.70 -17.38
N GLN A 157 5.52 -5.43 -17.19
CA GLN A 157 4.81 -4.30 -17.81
C GLN A 157 5.13 -4.15 -19.30
N GLY A 158 6.39 -4.36 -19.68
CA GLY A 158 7.01 -3.71 -20.82
C GLY A 158 7.62 -2.37 -20.42
N MET A 159 8.52 -1.84 -21.23
CA MET A 159 9.18 -0.57 -20.90
C MET A 159 8.29 0.63 -21.26
N PRO A 160 7.88 1.47 -20.29
CA PRO A 160 7.01 2.60 -20.60
C PRO A 160 7.78 3.77 -21.22
N GLU A 161 7.21 4.39 -22.24
CA GLU A 161 7.71 5.60 -22.87
C GLU A 161 6.92 6.83 -22.39
N PRO A 162 7.57 8.00 -22.21
CA PRO A 162 6.89 9.22 -21.78
C PRO A 162 5.96 9.77 -22.86
N VAL A 163 4.80 10.28 -22.44
CA VAL A 163 3.84 10.99 -23.31
C VAL A 163 3.92 12.48 -22.99
N TYR A 164 4.32 13.27 -23.99
CA TYR A 164 4.46 14.72 -23.86
C TYR A 164 3.22 15.46 -24.35
N GLU A 165 2.82 16.50 -23.63
CA GLU A 165 1.86 17.51 -24.08
C GLU A 165 2.45 18.91 -23.91
N GLU A 166 2.01 19.83 -24.76
CA GLU A 166 2.39 21.23 -24.66
C GLU A 166 1.50 21.93 -23.63
N VAL A 167 2.10 22.33 -22.52
CA VAL A 167 1.42 23.05 -21.44
C VAL A 167 1.88 24.51 -21.48
N GLN A 168 0.91 25.42 -21.55
CA GLN A 168 1.15 26.85 -21.46
C GLN A 168 1.37 27.22 -19.99
N VAL A 169 2.58 27.68 -19.65
CA VAL A 169 2.90 28.17 -18.30
C VAL A 169 3.27 29.63 -18.40
N GLY A 170 2.27 30.49 -18.17
CA GLY A 170 2.38 31.91 -18.45
C GLY A 170 2.34 32.19 -19.95
N ASP A 171 3.32 32.93 -20.46
CA ASP A 171 3.48 33.26 -21.87
C ASP A 171 4.40 32.29 -22.64
N GLU A 172 4.89 31.23 -21.97
CA GLU A 172 5.80 30.25 -22.55
C GLU A 172 5.15 28.86 -22.65
N ALA A 173 5.28 28.24 -23.82
CA ALA A 173 4.93 26.85 -24.06
C ALA A 173 6.06 25.95 -23.58
N ARG A 174 5.77 25.02 -22.67
CA ARG A 174 6.71 23.96 -22.27
C ARG A 174 6.13 22.58 -22.55
N LEU A 175 6.96 21.65 -22.98
CA LEU A 175 6.58 20.25 -23.07
C LEU A 175 6.64 19.64 -21.66
N GLU A 176 5.52 19.10 -21.19
CA GLU A 176 5.45 18.37 -19.93
C GLU A 176 5.04 16.92 -20.18
N ILE A 177 5.55 16.02 -19.34
CA ILE A 177 5.15 14.61 -19.37
C ILE A 177 3.81 14.51 -18.64
N VAL A 178 2.76 14.15 -19.37
CA VAL A 178 1.39 14.03 -18.83
C VAL A 178 1.01 12.58 -18.52
N GLY A 179 1.81 11.63 -18.97
CA GLY A 179 1.52 10.21 -18.81
C GLY A 179 2.62 9.32 -19.37
N THR A 180 2.37 8.02 -19.31
CA THR A 180 3.25 6.99 -19.85
C THR A 180 2.45 6.07 -20.77
N ARG A 181 3.13 5.50 -21.76
CA ARG A 181 2.56 4.51 -22.68
C ARG A 181 3.48 3.33 -22.79
N VAL A 182 2.92 2.13 -22.78
CA VAL A 182 3.66 0.89 -23.02
C VAL A 182 3.19 0.29 -24.34
N GLU A 183 4.13 -0.22 -25.14
CA GLU A 183 3.80 -0.94 -26.37
C GLU A 183 3.12 -2.28 -26.03
N GLU A 184 1.97 -2.56 -26.66
CA GLU A 184 1.21 -3.79 -26.41
C GLU A 184 2.04 -5.02 -26.82
N GLY A 185 2.16 -5.98 -25.90
CA GLY A 185 2.95 -7.21 -26.12
C GLY A 185 4.46 -7.06 -25.88
N SER A 186 4.95 -5.89 -25.44
CA SER A 186 6.36 -5.70 -25.08
C SER A 186 6.74 -6.30 -23.71
N GLY A 187 5.75 -6.52 -22.84
CA GLY A 187 5.89 -7.19 -21.54
C GLY A 187 5.20 -8.56 -21.48
N LEU A 188 5.39 -9.26 -20.36
CA LEU A 188 4.76 -10.56 -20.10
C LEU A 188 3.27 -10.48 -19.74
N MET A 189 2.78 -9.29 -19.37
CA MET A 189 1.40 -9.05 -18.97
C MET A 189 0.75 -8.00 -19.88
N THR A 190 -0.56 -8.14 -20.09
CA THR A 190 -1.38 -7.04 -20.60
C THR A 190 -1.45 -5.89 -19.59
N GLU A 191 -1.82 -4.69 -20.05
CA GLU A 191 -1.97 -3.53 -19.14
C GLU A 191 -2.94 -3.82 -17.97
N ALA A 192 -4.04 -4.52 -18.25
CA ALA A 192 -5.02 -4.88 -17.23
C ALA A 192 -4.45 -5.87 -16.20
N GLU A 193 -3.70 -6.87 -16.64
CA GLU A 193 -3.02 -7.84 -15.77
C GLU A 193 -1.94 -7.16 -14.92
N TYR A 194 -1.16 -6.26 -15.52
CA TYR A 194 -0.14 -5.49 -14.79
C TYR A 194 -0.77 -4.58 -13.71
N ARG A 195 -1.88 -3.91 -14.04
CA ARG A 195 -2.64 -3.12 -13.06
C ARG A 195 -3.18 -3.99 -11.92
N GLN A 196 -3.64 -5.21 -12.21
CA GLN A 196 -4.06 -6.16 -11.17
C GLN A 196 -2.87 -6.63 -10.31
N ALA A 197 -1.74 -6.93 -10.93
CA ALA A 197 -0.53 -7.37 -10.24
C ALA A 197 0.02 -6.29 -9.30
N THR A 198 0.11 -5.04 -9.76
CA THR A 198 0.54 -3.90 -8.93
C THR A 198 -0.49 -3.57 -7.84
N GLN A 199 -1.79 -3.78 -8.08
CA GLN A 199 -2.81 -3.71 -7.05
C GLN A 199 -2.61 -4.79 -5.97
N ASP A 200 -2.39 -6.04 -6.37
CA ASP A 200 -2.16 -7.15 -5.44
C ASP A 200 -0.89 -6.94 -4.61
N LEU A 201 0.20 -6.49 -5.24
CA LEU A 201 1.43 -6.10 -4.57
C LEU A 201 1.20 -4.97 -3.57
N THR A 202 0.47 -3.92 -3.98
CA THR A 202 0.10 -2.81 -3.09
C THR A 202 -0.76 -3.30 -1.92
N ASN A 203 -1.70 -4.20 -2.16
CA ASN A 203 -2.55 -4.79 -1.11
C ASN A 203 -1.71 -5.57 -0.09
N PHE A 204 -0.73 -6.34 -0.55
CA PHE A 204 0.24 -7.01 0.32
C PHE A 204 1.10 -6.02 1.09
N MET A 205 1.60 -4.95 0.46
CA MET A 205 2.36 -3.89 1.13
C MET A 205 1.55 -3.16 2.22
N VAL A 206 0.25 -2.98 2.00
CA VAL A 206 -0.68 -2.46 3.02
C VAL A 206 -0.85 -3.45 4.17
N TYR A 207 -0.98 -4.74 3.87
CA TYR A 207 -1.06 -5.79 4.88
C TYR A 207 0.20 -5.85 5.75
N ILE A 208 1.41 -5.90 5.18
CA ILE A 208 2.65 -5.94 5.98
C ILE A 208 2.85 -4.68 6.83
N SER A 209 2.33 -3.53 6.38
CA SER A 209 2.35 -2.29 7.16
C SER A 209 1.32 -2.27 8.29
N GLU A 210 0.31 -3.15 8.25
CA GLU A 210 -0.70 -3.26 9.28
C GLU A 210 -1.36 -4.66 9.37
N PRO A 211 -0.64 -5.70 9.84
CA PRO A 211 -1.11 -7.10 9.73
C PRO A 211 -2.37 -7.41 10.53
N ILE A 212 -2.66 -6.61 11.56
CA ILE A 212 -3.83 -6.78 12.42
C ILE A 212 -5.06 -5.98 11.95
N ARG A 213 -4.99 -5.31 10.79
CA ARG A 213 -6.06 -4.42 10.32
C ARG A 213 -7.41 -5.12 10.20
N ALA A 214 -7.44 -6.27 9.53
CA ALA A 214 -8.65 -7.07 9.35
C ALA A 214 -9.28 -7.46 10.70
N GLU A 215 -8.46 -7.92 11.64
CA GLU A 215 -8.90 -8.27 12.99
C GLU A 215 -9.41 -7.04 13.76
N ARG A 216 -8.70 -5.91 13.68
CA ARG A 216 -9.09 -4.66 14.33
C ARG A 216 -10.43 -4.15 13.83
N GLU A 217 -10.66 -4.15 12.52
CA GLU A 217 -11.93 -3.73 11.91
C GLU A 217 -13.07 -4.65 12.37
N ARG A 218 -12.85 -5.97 12.36
CA ARG A 218 -13.82 -6.97 12.85
C ARG A 218 -14.15 -6.80 14.33
N LEU A 219 -13.15 -6.60 15.18
CA LEU A 219 -13.33 -6.37 16.62
C LEU A 219 -14.00 -5.02 16.88
N GLY A 220 -13.62 -3.98 16.13
CA GLY A 220 -14.16 -2.63 16.24
C GLY A 220 -15.68 -2.59 16.12
N VAL A 221 -16.24 -3.31 15.13
CA VAL A 221 -17.70 -3.41 14.97
C VAL A 221 -18.37 -4.02 16.21
N ARG A 222 -17.81 -5.10 16.76
CA ARG A 222 -18.34 -5.77 17.97
C ARG A 222 -18.26 -4.85 19.20
N VAL A 223 -17.14 -4.15 19.36
CA VAL A 223 -16.92 -3.22 20.48
C VAL A 223 -17.86 -2.03 20.40
N ILE A 224 -18.03 -1.42 19.22
CA ILE A 224 -18.96 -0.30 19.03
C ILE A 224 -20.40 -0.72 19.35
N LEU A 225 -20.83 -1.90 18.88
CA LEU A 225 -22.16 -2.43 19.19
C LEU A 225 -22.35 -2.62 20.70
N PHE A 226 -21.37 -3.22 21.38
CA PHE A 226 -21.40 -3.37 22.83
C PHE A 226 -21.50 -2.01 23.55
N LEU A 227 -20.69 -1.03 23.14
CA LEU A 227 -20.69 0.31 23.74
C LEU A 227 -22.03 1.03 23.53
N LEU A 228 -22.70 0.85 22.40
CA LEU A 228 -24.03 1.42 22.16
C LEU A 228 -25.09 0.83 23.09
N VAL A 229 -25.07 -0.49 23.30
CA VAL A 229 -25.97 -1.18 24.24
C VAL A 229 -25.66 -0.75 25.67
N PHE A 230 -24.39 -0.70 26.06
CA PHE A 230 -23.98 -0.26 27.37
C PHE A 230 -24.35 1.21 27.63
N LEU A 231 -24.16 2.09 26.64
CA LEU A 231 -24.57 3.49 26.70
C LEU A 231 -26.08 3.63 26.94
N PHE A 232 -26.89 2.79 26.30
CA PHE A 232 -28.33 2.77 26.54
C PHE A 232 -28.67 2.40 27.98
N VAL A 233 -28.06 1.35 28.54
CA VAL A 233 -28.26 0.94 29.94
C VAL A 233 -27.76 2.01 30.91
N ALA A 234 -26.57 2.55 30.68
CA ALA A 234 -26.00 3.63 31.49
C ALA A 234 -26.86 4.90 31.44
N TYR A 235 -27.48 5.20 30.29
CA TYR A 235 -28.42 6.30 30.16
C TYR A 235 -29.70 6.09 30.98
N LEU A 236 -30.27 4.89 30.96
CA LEU A 236 -31.42 4.54 31.80
C LEU A 236 -31.06 4.66 33.29
N LEU A 237 -29.88 4.16 33.67
CA LEU A 237 -29.36 4.27 35.04
C LEU A 237 -29.21 5.74 35.46
N LYS A 238 -28.61 6.58 34.61
CA LYS A 238 -28.51 8.03 34.85
C LYS A 238 -29.90 8.64 35.06
N LYS A 239 -30.86 8.33 34.18
CA LYS A 239 -32.22 8.87 34.27
C LYS A 239 -32.88 8.51 35.59
N GLU A 240 -32.68 7.28 36.08
CA GLU A 240 -33.23 6.83 37.36
C GLU A 240 -32.57 7.54 38.56
N TYR A 241 -31.24 7.65 38.59
CA TYR A 241 -30.53 8.31 39.70
C TYR A 241 -30.79 9.81 39.80
N TRP A 242 -31.02 10.49 38.66
CA TRP A 242 -31.16 11.94 38.61
C TRP A 242 -32.62 12.42 38.68
N LYS A 243 -33.58 11.50 38.85
CA LYS A 243 -35.02 11.83 38.88
C LYS A 243 -35.41 12.78 40.01
N ASP A 244 -34.65 12.78 41.12
CA ASP A 244 -34.96 13.55 42.33
C ASP A 244 -34.15 14.86 42.42
N VAL A 245 -33.25 15.11 41.47
CA VAL A 245 -32.37 16.28 41.47
C VAL A 245 -32.86 17.35 40.50
N HIS A 246 -33.76 17.05 39.55
CA HIS A 246 -34.33 17.97 38.56
C HIS A 246 -35.79 17.66 38.27
#